data_AF-A0A8X6Y1T7-F1
#
_entry.id   AF-A0A8X6Y1T7-F1
#
_cell.length_a   1.000
_cell.length_b   1.000
_cell.length_c   1.000
_cell.angle_alpha   90.00
_cell.angle_beta   90.00
_cell.angle_gamma   90.00
#
_symmetry.space_group_name_H-M   'P 1'
#
loop_
_entity.id
_entity.type
_entity.pdbx_description
1 polymer ?
#
loop_
_entity_poly.entity_id
_entity_poly.type
_entity_poly.pdbx_seq_one_letter_code
_entity_poly.pdbx_strand_id
1 'polypeptide(L)'
;MHLELVTSISTECFIQALRRFTARRGRTSIVYSNKETNFVGVSAGLKKVDWEKVVSQETLNPITWKFIPPTATWCGRWWEQLIHSVKNLIVRVFGQASVNYEELLTILCDIDAIINCRPLTYISLEFEDLLPLTPSIFLQI
;
A
#
# COMPACT_ATOMS: atom_id res chain seq x y z
N MET A 1 -0.40 -1.14 -6.34
CA MET A 1 -0.59 -1.67 -4.98
C MET A 1 0.78 -2.02 -4.42
N HIS A 2 0.91 -2.11 -3.10
CA HIS A 2 2.11 -2.59 -2.42
C HIS A 2 1.66 -3.38 -1.19
N LEU A 3 2.17 -4.58 -1.02
CA LEU A 3 1.93 -5.42 0.15
C LEU A 3 3.20 -5.49 0.98
N GLU A 4 3.08 -5.29 2.28
CA GLU A 4 4.22 -5.34 3.20
C GLU A 4 3.86 -6.27 4.36
N LEU A 5 4.67 -7.31 4.56
CA LEU A 5 4.55 -8.17 5.72
C LEU A 5 5.15 -7.46 6.94
N VAL A 6 4.42 -7.48 8.05
CA VAL A 6 4.85 -6.92 9.33
C VAL A 6 4.66 -7.95 10.43
N THR A 7 5.55 -7.92 11.42
CA THR A 7 5.53 -8.87 12.54
C THR A 7 4.52 -8.50 13.63
N SER A 8 4.04 -7.25 13.65
CA SER A 8 3.04 -6.76 14.59
C SER A 8 2.26 -5.56 14.03
N ILE A 9 1.07 -5.32 14.58
CA ILE A 9 0.21 -4.16 14.28
C ILE A 9 0.64 -2.87 15.02
N SER A 10 1.80 -2.89 15.68
CA SER A 10 2.30 -1.75 16.46
C SER A 10 2.66 -0.53 15.59
N THR A 11 2.68 0.64 16.23
CA THR A 11 3.10 1.91 15.62
C THR A 11 4.52 1.82 15.05
N GLU A 12 5.46 1.21 15.78
CA GLU A 12 6.86 1.07 15.39
C GLU A 12 7.02 0.21 14.14
N CYS A 13 6.32 -0.94 14.10
CA CYS A 13 6.34 -1.82 12.94
C CYS A 13 5.78 -1.12 11.70
N PHE A 14 4.71 -0.35 11.87
CA PHE A 14 4.13 0.43 10.78
C PHE A 14 5.06 1.57 10.31
N ILE A 15 5.77 2.26 11.21
CA ILE A 15 6.80 3.26 10.80
C ILE A 15 7.86 2.60 9.91
N GLN A 16 8.34 1.42 10.30
CA GLN A 16 9.35 0.70 9.51
C GLN A 16 8.79 0.27 8.14
N ALA A 17 7.55 -0.21 8.09
CA ALA A 17 6.86 -0.54 6.84
C ALA A 17 6.71 0.70 5.94
N LEU A 18 6.28 1.84 6.49
CA LEU A 18 6.13 3.09 5.75
C LEU A 18 7.47 3.61 5.20
N ARG A 19 8.56 3.45 5.95
CA ARG A 19 9.91 3.77 5.49
C ARG A 19 10.34 2.89 4.31
N ARG A 20 10.13 1.58 4.41
CA ARG A 20 10.44 0.64 3.31
C ARG A 20 9.58 0.93 2.07
N PHE A 21 8.30 1.22 2.25
CA PHE A 21 7.42 1.66 1.18
C PHE A 21 7.95 2.93 0.50
N THR A 22 8.29 3.96 1.29
CA THR A 22 8.83 5.22 0.79
C THR A 22 10.13 5.04 0.00
N ALA A 23 11.01 4.15 0.48
CA ALA A 23 12.27 3.84 -0.20
C ALA A 23 12.06 3.14 -1.55
N ARG A 24 11.00 2.33 -1.70
CA ARG A 24 10.71 1.57 -2.92
C ARG A 24 9.82 2.31 -3.92
N ARG A 25 8.87 3.11 -3.44
CA ARG A 25 7.82 3.75 -4.24
C ARG A 25 7.93 5.27 -4.29
N GLY A 26 8.92 5.84 -3.63
CA GLY A 26 9.04 7.28 -3.42
C GLY A 26 8.14 7.78 -2.28
N ARG A 27 8.37 9.04 -1.91
CA ARG A 27 7.67 9.69 -0.79
C ARG A 27 6.25 10.09 -1.19
N THR A 28 5.27 9.73 -0.38
CA THR A 28 3.88 10.17 -0.55
C THR A 28 3.65 11.56 0.01
N SER A 29 2.83 12.34 -0.69
CA SER A 29 2.38 13.67 -0.22
C SER A 29 1.21 13.57 0.75
N ILE A 30 0.31 12.60 0.53
CA ILE A 30 -0.92 12.42 1.30
C ILE A 30 -1.06 10.95 1.70
N VAL A 31 -1.44 10.71 2.95
CA VAL A 31 -1.79 9.37 3.46
C VAL A 31 -3.23 9.40 3.96
N TYR A 32 -4.02 8.42 3.52
CA TYR A 32 -5.37 8.18 3.99
C TYR A 32 -5.39 6.92 4.86
N SER A 33 -5.99 6.98 6.06
CA SER A 33 -6.13 5.82 6.95
C SER A 33 -7.42 5.85 7.77
N ASN A 34 -7.82 4.70 8.31
CA ASN A 34 -8.79 4.68 9.39
C ASN A 34 -8.14 5.21 10.70
N LYS A 35 -8.95 5.38 11.75
CA LYS A 35 -8.50 5.91 13.06
C LYS A 35 -7.96 4.82 14.00
N GLU A 36 -7.37 3.76 13.46
CA GLU A 36 -6.67 2.78 14.31
C GLU A 36 -5.51 3.43 15.06
N THR A 37 -5.21 2.88 16.24
CA THR A 37 -4.30 3.48 17.22
C THR A 37 -2.87 3.61 16.69
N ASN A 38 -2.41 2.67 15.88
CA ASN A 38 -1.11 2.69 15.20
C ASN A 38 -0.98 3.89 14.23
N PHE A 39 -1.99 4.17 13.40
CA PHE A 39 -2.00 5.29 12.47
C PHE A 39 -2.13 6.63 13.18
N VAL A 40 -2.97 6.69 14.23
CA VAL A 40 -3.07 7.87 15.09
C VAL A 40 -1.72 8.18 15.72
N GLY A 41 -1.03 7.18 16.25
CA GLY A 41 0.31 7.29 16.83
C GLY A 41 1.34 7.86 15.83
N VAL A 42 1.40 7.32 14.62
CA VAL A 42 2.31 7.83 13.57
C VAL A 42 1.95 9.24 13.15
N SER A 43 0.67 9.55 12.94
CA SER A 43 0.25 10.90 12.56
C SER A 43 0.61 11.94 13.62
N ALA A 44 0.50 11.58 14.90
CA ALA A 44 0.89 12.44 16.01
C ALA A 44 2.41 12.61 16.08
N GLY A 45 3.18 11.55 15.84
CA GLY A 45 4.63 11.59 15.73
C GLY A 45 5.12 12.51 14.61
N LEU A 46 4.51 12.42 13.43
CA LEU A 46 4.84 13.28 12.28
C LEU A 46 4.55 14.76 12.54
N LYS A 47 3.53 15.09 13.34
CA LYS A 47 3.23 16.48 13.74
C LYS A 47 4.22 17.08 14.72
N LYS A 48 4.98 16.25 15.46
CA LYS A 48 6.01 16.70 16.40
C LYS A 48 7.34 17.01 15.71
N VAL A 49 7.50 16.62 14.44
CA VAL A 49 8.69 16.93 13.66
C VAL A 49 8.69 18.42 13.33
N ASP A 50 9.84 19.06 13.55
CA ASP A 50 10.08 20.44 13.14
C ASP A 50 10.28 20.49 11.62
N TRP A 51 9.16 20.64 10.91
CA TRP A 51 9.16 20.70 9.45
C TRP A 51 9.76 22.01 8.90
N GLU A 52 9.84 23.08 9.69
CA GLU A 52 10.47 24.33 9.24
C GLU A 52 11.97 24.14 9.05
N LYS A 53 12.60 23.44 10.01
CA LYS A 53 14.01 23.03 9.87
C LYS A 53 14.21 22.02 8.74
N VAL A 54 13.31 21.05 8.58
CA VAL A 54 13.43 20.05 7.51
C VAL A 54 13.27 20.69 6.13
N VAL A 55 12.30 21.58 5.93
CA VAL A 55 12.05 22.25 4.64
C VAL A 55 13.17 23.24 4.30
N SER A 56 13.79 23.86 5.30
CA SER A 56 14.92 24.78 5.07
C SER A 56 16.23 24.05 4.74
N GLN A 57 16.39 22.81 5.19
CA GLN A 57 17.60 22.00 4.95
C GLN A 57 17.44 21.01 3.79
N GLU A 58 16.22 20.57 3.51
CA GLU A 58 15.88 19.60 2.47
C GLU A 58 14.61 20.04 1.71
N THR A 59 14.47 19.63 0.45
CA THR A 59 13.25 19.89 -0.34
C THR A 59 12.12 18.90 0.03
N LEU A 60 11.95 18.59 1.32
CA LEU A 60 10.96 17.64 1.81
C LEU A 60 9.75 18.33 2.40
N ASN A 61 8.61 18.17 1.73
CA ASN A 61 7.33 18.63 2.26
C ASN A 61 6.77 17.68 3.34
N PRO A 62 6.02 18.21 4.32
CA PRO A 62 5.33 17.39 5.32
C PRO A 62 4.28 16.49 4.67
N ILE A 63 4.13 15.27 5.19
CA ILE A 63 3.09 14.35 4.75
C ILE A 63 1.75 14.80 5.33
N THR A 64 0.77 15.02 4.46
CA THR A 64 -0.60 15.33 4.90
C THR A 64 -1.32 14.04 5.27
N TRP A 65 -1.61 13.85 6.56
CA TRP A 65 -2.38 12.69 7.03
C TRP A 65 -3.87 13.00 7.12
N LYS A 66 -4.70 12.20 6.45
CA LYS A 66 -6.17 12.34 6.44
C LYS A 66 -6.83 11.07 6.99
N PHE A 67 -7.61 11.24 8.05
CA PHE A 67 -8.40 10.15 8.62
C PHE A 67 -9.76 10.08 7.96
N ILE A 68 -10.16 8.88 7.53
CA ILE A 68 -11.51 8.66 6.99
C ILE A 68 -12.54 8.81 8.11
N PRO A 69 -13.60 9.60 7.92
CA PRO A 69 -14.65 9.73 8.92
C PRO A 69 -15.44 8.42 9.04
N PRO A 70 -15.90 8.04 10.24
CA PRO A 70 -16.57 6.76 10.48
C PRO A 70 -17.86 6.58 9.66
N THR A 71 -18.47 7.68 9.23
CA THR A 71 -19.68 7.71 8.40
C THR A 71 -19.40 7.53 6.90
N ALA A 72 -18.14 7.62 6.44
CA ALA A 72 -17.78 7.44 5.03
C ALA A 72 -17.38 5.98 4.73
N THR A 73 -18.31 5.06 4.99
CA THR A 73 -18.12 3.61 4.73
C THR A 73 -17.83 3.30 3.25
N TRP A 74 -18.29 4.14 2.33
CA TRP A 74 -18.00 4.01 0.90
C TRP A 74 -16.51 4.21 0.57
N CYS A 75 -15.81 5.09 1.30
CA CYS A 75 -14.36 5.20 1.21
C CYS A 75 -13.69 3.89 1.66
N GLY A 76 -14.27 3.19 2.64
CA GLY A 76 -13.94 1.80 3.02
C GLY A 76 -13.78 0.84 1.86
N ARG A 77 -14.74 0.94 0.94
CA ARG A 77 -15.11 -0.19 0.10
C ARG A 77 -14.08 -0.53 -0.98
N TRP A 78 -13.31 0.43 -1.48
CA TRP A 78 -12.31 0.16 -2.53
C TRP A 78 -11.09 -0.58 -1.97
N TRP A 79 -10.54 -0.15 -0.82
CA TRP A 79 -9.44 -0.88 -0.20
C TRP A 79 -9.90 -2.24 0.35
N GLU A 80 -11.14 -2.35 0.86
CA GLU A 80 -11.71 -3.63 1.29
C GLU A 80 -11.83 -4.64 0.13
N GLN A 81 -12.25 -4.20 -1.06
CA GLN A 81 -12.31 -5.05 -2.25
C GLN A 81 -10.92 -5.50 -2.70
N LEU A 82 -9.91 -4.63 -2.62
CA LEU A 82 -8.52 -5.01 -2.90
C LEU A 82 -8.00 -6.02 -1.87
N ILE A 83 -8.23 -5.79 -0.59
CA ILE A 83 -7.87 -6.72 0.50
C ILE A 83 -8.57 -8.07 0.29
N HIS A 84 -9.84 -8.08 -0.09
CA HIS A 84 -10.57 -9.30 -0.41
C HIS A 84 -9.93 -10.06 -1.58
N SER A 85 -9.53 -9.35 -2.63
CA SER A 85 -8.82 -9.95 -3.78
C SER A 85 -7.49 -10.57 -3.37
N VAL A 86 -6.71 -9.87 -2.55
CA VAL A 86 -5.44 -10.37 -1.99
C VAL A 86 -5.67 -11.63 -1.16
N LYS A 87 -6.64 -11.62 -0.23
CA LYS A 87 -6.97 -12.78 0.59
C LYS A 87 -7.38 -13.99 -0.23
N ASN A 88 -8.16 -13.80 -1.29
CA ASN A 88 -8.55 -14.87 -2.19
C ASN A 88 -7.35 -15.47 -2.93
N LEU A 89 -6.40 -14.63 -3.38
CA LEU A 89 -5.16 -15.11 -4.01
C LEU A 89 -4.29 -15.89 -3.01
N ILE A 90 -4.13 -15.37 -1.79
CA ILE A 90 -3.44 -16.07 -0.69
C ILE A 90 -4.04 -17.47 -0.49
N VAL A 91 -5.36 -17.57 -0.29
CA VAL A 91 -6.04 -18.86 -0.06
C VAL A 91 -5.88 -19.81 -1.25
N ARG A 92 -5.90 -19.30 -2.49
CA ARG A 92 -5.69 -20.13 -3.69
C ARG A 92 -4.26 -20.64 -3.84
N VAL A 93 -3.26 -19.85 -3.48
CA VAL A 93 -1.85 -20.26 -3.55
C VAL A 93 -1.51 -21.25 -2.43
N PHE A 94 -1.96 -20.99 -1.19
CA PHE A 94 -1.61 -21.80 -0.03
C PHE A 94 -2.50 -23.04 0.19
N GLY A 95 -3.78 -22.97 -0.16
CA GLY A 95 -4.74 -23.98 0.26
C GLY A 95 -4.74 -24.16 1.79
N GLN A 96 -4.27 -25.32 2.27
CA GLN A 96 -4.14 -25.66 3.70
C GLN A 96 -2.67 -25.72 4.18
N ALA A 97 -1.69 -25.35 3.36
CA ALA A 97 -0.28 -25.41 3.75
C ALA A 97 0.08 -24.33 4.78
N SER A 98 0.89 -24.70 5.78
CA SER A 98 1.54 -23.73 6.67
C SER A 98 2.86 -23.26 6.07
N VAL A 99 3.10 -21.95 6.06
CA VAL A 99 4.33 -21.37 5.53
C VAL A 99 5.08 -20.56 6.57
N ASN A 100 6.39 -20.47 6.37
CA ASN A 100 7.24 -19.62 7.18
C ASN A 100 7.17 -18.15 6.72
N TYR A 101 7.89 -17.28 7.44
CA TYR A 101 7.88 -15.85 7.18
C TYR A 101 8.42 -15.48 5.78
N GLU A 102 9.53 -16.08 5.35
CA GLU A 102 10.18 -15.78 4.07
C GLU A 102 9.36 -16.29 2.88
N GLU A 103 8.72 -17.45 3.02
CA GLU A 103 7.79 -17.99 2.03
C GLU A 103 6.57 -17.08 1.87
N LEU A 104 5.97 -16.63 2.97
CA LEU A 104 4.83 -15.70 2.91
C LEU A 104 5.25 -14.36 2.29
N LEU A 105 6.43 -13.84 2.64
CA LEU A 105 6.96 -12.62 2.05
C LEU A 105 7.11 -12.74 0.53
N THR A 106 7.68 -13.85 0.06
CA THR A 106 7.86 -14.13 -1.37
C THR A 106 6.52 -14.17 -2.10
N ILE A 107 5.54 -14.88 -1.53
CA ILE A 107 4.21 -15.01 -2.13
C ILE A 107 3.46 -13.69 -2.16
N LEU A 108 3.63 -12.84 -1.14
CA LEU A 108 3.05 -11.49 -1.16
C LEU A 108 3.64 -10.64 -2.29
N CYS A 109 4.93 -10.80 -2.63
CA CYS A 109 5.53 -10.14 -3.79
C CYS A 109 4.89 -10.62 -5.10
N ASP A 110 4.68 -11.94 -5.25
CA ASP A 110 4.02 -12.51 -6.44
C ASP A 110 2.57 -11.99 -6.57
N ILE A 111 1.83 -11.96 -5.45
CA ILE A 111 0.46 -11.46 -5.43
C ILE A 111 0.40 -9.96 -5.76
N ASP A 112 1.34 -9.16 -5.25
CA ASP A 112 1.44 -7.74 -5.59
C ASP A 112 1.71 -7.57 -7.09
N ALA A 113 2.61 -8.36 -7.68
CA ALA A 113 2.87 -8.37 -9.11
C ALA A 113 1.61 -8.73 -9.92
N ILE A 114 0.91 -9.81 -9.57
CA ILE A 114 -0.31 -10.27 -10.24
C ILE A 114 -1.39 -9.18 -10.23
N ILE A 115 -1.65 -8.56 -9.07
CA ILE A 115 -2.68 -7.52 -8.96
C ILE A 115 -2.27 -6.27 -9.75
N ASN A 116 -0.99 -5.91 -9.75
CA ASN A 116 -0.49 -4.76 -10.50
C ASN A 116 -0.44 -5.00 -12.02
N CYS A 117 -0.39 -6.25 -12.47
CA CYS A 117 -0.51 -6.62 -13.88
C CYS A 117 -1.97 -6.76 -14.35
N ARG A 118 -2.96 -6.60 -13.46
CA ARG A 118 -4.37 -6.72 -13.83
C ARG A 118 -4.78 -5.59 -14.80
N PRO A 119 -5.40 -5.90 -15.94
CA PRO A 119 -5.88 -4.87 -16.85
C PRO A 119 -7.02 -4.05 -16.21
N LEU A 120 -6.93 -2.72 -16.38
CA LEU A 120 -7.92 -1.73 -16.00
C LEU A 120 -8.85 -1.38 -17.18
N THR A 121 -8.37 -1.59 -18.41
CA THR A 121 -9.12 -1.40 -19.64
C THR A 121 -9.50 -2.75 -20.24
N TYR A 122 -10.39 -2.69 -21.24
CA TYR A 122 -10.72 -3.86 -22.05
C TYR A 122 -9.45 -4.46 -22.67
N ILE A 123 -9.41 -5.79 -22.72
CA ILE A 123 -8.37 -6.55 -23.42
C ILE A 123 -8.94 -6.85 -24.79
N SER A 124 -8.39 -6.25 -25.83
CA SER A 124 -8.75 -6.64 -27.20
C SER A 124 -8.09 -7.96 -27.58
N LEU A 125 -8.75 -8.69 -28.48
CA LEU A 125 -8.24 -9.92 -29.08
C LEU A 125 -7.55 -9.66 -30.42
N GLU A 126 -7.58 -8.42 -30.92
CA GLU A 126 -6.97 -8.03 -32.19
C GLU A 126 -5.48 -7.66 -32.00
N PHE A 127 -4.63 -8.12 -32.92
CA PHE A 127 -3.16 -7.98 -32.82
C PHE A 127 -2.64 -6.54 -32.98
N GLU A 128 -3.46 -5.62 -33.51
CA GLU A 128 -3.08 -4.21 -33.73
C GLU A 128 -3.55 -3.27 -32.60
N ASP A 129 -4.28 -3.79 -31.62
CA ASP A 129 -4.84 -2.96 -30.56
C ASP A 129 -3.84 -2.61 -29.46
N LEU A 130 -4.08 -1.46 -28.83
CA LEU A 130 -3.28 -0.93 -27.73
C LEU A 130 -3.26 -1.91 -26.55
N LEU A 131 -2.07 -2.12 -25.96
CA LEU A 131 -1.91 -2.89 -24.73
C LEU A 131 -2.82 -2.36 -23.63
N PRO A 132 -3.48 -3.24 -22.84
CA PRO A 132 -4.39 -2.79 -21.80
C PRO A 132 -3.62 -2.05 -20.71
N LEU A 133 -4.20 -0.96 -20.21
CA LEU A 133 -3.61 -0.21 -19.11
C LEU A 133 -3.63 -1.06 -17.85
N THR A 134 -2.47 -1.27 -17.23
CA THR A 134 -2.34 -1.96 -15.95
C THR A 134 -1.83 -0.99 -14.88
N PRO A 135 -2.13 -1.21 -13.59
CA PRO A 135 -1.56 -0.40 -12.51
C PRO A 135 -0.04 -0.34 -12.55
N SER A 136 0.64 -1.42 -12.97
CA SER A 136 2.11 -1.46 -13.06
C SER A 136 2.69 -0.35 -13.93
N ILE A 137 2.01 0.06 -15.00
CA ILE A 137 2.46 1.15 -15.90
C ILE A 137 2.60 2.47 -15.14
N PHE A 138 1.74 2.73 -14.16
CA PHE A 138 1.77 3.96 -13.35
C PHE A 138 2.69 3.86 -12.13
N LEU A 139 3.15 2.65 -11.81
CA LEU A 139 3.86 2.33 -10.57
C LEU A 139 5.34 2.02 -10.81
N GLN A 140 5.75 1.92 -12.07
CA GLN A 140 7.16 1.86 -12.49
C GLN A 140 7.74 3.27 -12.40
N ILE A 141 8.63 3.47 -11.42
CA ILE A 141 9.51 4.64 -11.26
C ILE A 141 10.92 4.11 -11.28
#